data_AF-A0A7Z9BL08-F1
#
_entry.id   AF-A0A7Z9BL08-F1
#
_cell.length_a   1.000
_cell.length_b   1.000
_cell.length_c   1.000
_cell.angle_alpha   90.00
_cell.angle_beta   90.00
_cell.angle_gamma   90.00
#
_symmetry.space_group_name_H-M   'P 1'
#
loop_
_entity.id
_entity.type
_entity.pdbx_description
1 polymer ?
#
loop_
_entity_poly.entity_id
_entity_poly.type
_entity_poly.pdbx_seq_one_letter_code
_entity_poly.pdbx_strand_id
1 'polypeptide(L)'
;MSIKFRKILTSTTVLILTILASTVKPIITSNLLPPANAQVQPKTASTVPQYCTPDEYRAFFENFVRGQDYQGNETRLTYTADIIEVRDYENPSYLIGTLNKKDDEFSIDLRDYRWVQLVPSAVDNSPYTRLQIDLIRINNTTFRVNYIKAHYAYDPNKEGEEYLDYTYGEPGAYIFEHRNGCWNLTQKLQ
;
A
#
# COMPACT_ATOMS: atom_id res chain seq x y z
N MET A 1 -27.07 -44.78 4.36
CA MET A 1 -27.11 -44.53 5.82
C MET A 1 -27.84 -43.20 6.01
N SER A 2 -29.09 -43.24 6.50
CA SER A 2 -30.03 -42.10 6.44
C SER A 2 -30.37 -41.65 7.86
N ILE A 3 -30.04 -40.41 8.21
CA ILE A 3 -30.22 -39.86 9.57
C ILE A 3 -31.58 -39.14 9.61
N LYS A 4 -32.53 -39.70 10.36
CA LYS A 4 -33.84 -39.11 10.64
C LYS A 4 -33.72 -38.09 11.77
N PHE A 5 -33.99 -36.81 11.48
CA PHE A 5 -34.15 -35.78 12.50
C PHE A 5 -35.58 -35.81 13.07
N ARG A 6 -35.70 -36.02 14.39
CA ARG A 6 -36.94 -35.89 15.16
C ARG A 6 -37.16 -34.42 15.53
N LYS A 7 -38.31 -33.86 15.16
CA LYS A 7 -38.86 -32.60 15.70
C LYS A 7 -39.45 -32.85 17.08
N ILE A 8 -39.11 -32.01 18.05
CA ILE A 8 -39.81 -31.90 19.34
C ILE A 8 -40.47 -30.51 19.35
N LEU A 9 -41.80 -30.51 19.39
CA LEU A 9 -42.64 -29.33 19.56
C LEU A 9 -43.02 -29.25 21.03
N THR A 10 -42.60 -28.21 21.75
CA THR A 10 -43.13 -27.89 23.08
C THR A 10 -43.89 -26.59 23.02
N SER A 11 -45.20 -26.71 23.26
CA SER A 11 -46.17 -25.63 23.35
C SER A 11 -46.09 -25.00 24.73
N THR A 12 -45.82 -23.70 24.80
CA THR A 12 -45.89 -22.93 26.06
C THR A 12 -46.88 -21.79 25.88
N THR A 13 -48.04 -21.95 26.51
CA THR A 13 -49.09 -20.96 26.65
C THR A 13 -48.59 -19.84 27.57
N VAL A 14 -48.61 -18.58 27.12
CA VAL A 14 -48.27 -17.42 27.95
C VAL A 14 -49.53 -16.60 28.20
N LEU A 15 -49.85 -16.45 29.49
CA LEU A 15 -50.95 -15.66 30.03
C LEU A 15 -50.71 -14.15 29.79
N ILE A 16 -51.72 -13.46 29.26
CA ILE A 16 -51.72 -12.00 29.11
C ILE A 16 -52.18 -11.38 30.43
N LEU A 17 -51.30 -10.59 31.06
CA LEU A 17 -51.62 -9.75 32.21
C LEU A 17 -51.72 -8.29 31.76
N THR A 18 -52.92 -7.71 31.84
CA THR A 18 -53.17 -6.29 31.56
C THR A 18 -52.89 -5.47 32.82
N ILE A 19 -51.92 -4.55 32.75
CA ILE A 19 -51.61 -3.59 33.82
C ILE A 19 -51.93 -2.19 33.31
N LEU A 20 -52.92 -1.54 33.94
CA LEU A 20 -53.20 -0.11 33.82
C LEU A 20 -52.10 0.67 34.57
N ALA A 21 -51.31 1.46 33.86
CA ALA A 21 -50.32 2.36 34.45
C ALA A 21 -50.69 3.82 34.16
N SER A 22 -51.07 4.52 35.22
CA SER A 22 -51.34 5.96 35.27
C SER A 22 -50.10 6.78 34.94
N THR A 23 -50.23 7.77 34.06
CA THR A 23 -49.16 8.71 33.72
C THR A 23 -48.97 9.76 34.81
N VAL A 24 -47.94 9.59 35.65
CA VAL A 24 -47.38 10.68 36.47
C VAL A 24 -46.12 11.17 35.77
N LYS A 25 -46.08 12.45 35.37
CA LYS A 25 -44.87 13.08 34.80
C LYS A 25 -43.89 13.42 35.92
N PRO A 26 -42.67 12.85 35.97
CA PRO A 26 -41.64 13.35 36.85
C PRO A 26 -41.01 14.60 36.24
N ILE A 27 -40.98 15.69 37.00
CA ILE A 27 -40.09 16.83 36.76
C ILE A 27 -38.71 16.38 37.23
N ILE A 28 -37.85 15.99 36.29
CA ILE A 28 -36.44 15.72 36.57
C ILE A 28 -35.67 16.99 36.22
N THR A 29 -35.30 17.74 37.26
CA THR A 29 -34.28 18.77 37.20
C THR A 29 -32.93 18.08 36.97
N SER A 30 -32.42 18.13 35.75
CA SER A 30 -31.08 17.60 35.43
C SER A 30 -30.02 18.48 36.07
N ASN A 31 -29.44 18.01 37.18
CA ASN A 31 -28.10 18.41 37.61
C ASN A 31 -27.09 17.85 36.59
N LEU A 32 -26.94 18.54 35.46
CA LEU A 32 -25.85 18.30 34.53
C LEU A 32 -24.64 19.08 35.04
N LEU A 33 -23.64 18.35 35.53
CA LEU A 33 -22.28 18.85 35.65
C LEU A 33 -21.86 19.50 34.31
N PRO A 34 -21.15 20.63 34.32
CA PRO A 34 -20.69 21.23 33.08
C PRO A 34 -19.82 20.20 32.34
N PRO A 35 -20.02 20.01 31.02
CA PRO A 35 -19.14 19.15 30.26
C PRO A 35 -17.72 19.68 30.41
N ALA A 36 -16.79 18.79 30.76
CA ALA A 36 -15.37 19.11 30.66
C ALA A 36 -15.13 19.65 29.25
N ASN A 37 -14.49 20.82 29.15
CA ASN A 37 -14.07 21.39 27.87
C ASN A 37 -13.24 20.34 27.13
N ALA A 38 -13.90 19.57 26.26
CA ALA A 38 -13.23 18.85 25.20
C ALA A 38 -12.58 19.95 24.37
N GLN A 39 -11.27 20.12 24.54
CA GLN A 39 -10.49 20.89 23.61
C GLN A 39 -10.75 20.26 22.25
N VAL A 40 -11.57 20.94 21.45
CA VAL A 40 -11.66 20.68 20.02
C VAL A 40 -10.28 21.04 19.51
N GLN A 41 -9.39 20.05 19.49
CA GLN A 41 -8.18 20.18 18.70
C GLN A 41 -8.65 20.43 17.27
N PRO A 42 -8.21 21.51 16.61
CA PRO A 42 -8.49 21.69 15.21
C PRO A 42 -7.98 20.44 14.51
N LYS A 43 -8.90 19.68 13.92
CA LYS A 43 -8.59 18.65 12.95
C LYS A 43 -7.98 19.39 11.77
N THR A 44 -6.67 19.59 11.80
CA THR A 44 -5.93 19.90 10.58
C THR A 44 -6.24 18.75 9.64
N ALA A 45 -7.03 19.05 8.61
CA ALA A 45 -7.19 18.15 7.50
C ALA A 45 -5.79 17.96 6.93
N SER A 46 -5.10 16.91 7.35
CA SER A 46 -3.96 16.40 6.60
C SER A 46 -4.56 15.90 5.30
N THR A 47 -4.64 16.79 4.31
CA THR A 47 -4.94 16.42 2.94
C THR A 47 -3.76 15.61 2.46
N VAL A 48 -3.87 14.30 2.63
CA VAL A 48 -2.93 13.35 2.06
C VAL A 48 -2.80 13.69 0.56
N PRO A 49 -1.58 13.72 -0.01
CA PRO A 49 -1.37 14.13 -1.40
C PRO A 49 -2.24 13.36 -2.39
N GLN A 50 -2.63 13.97 -3.52
CA GLN A 50 -3.48 13.33 -4.53
C GLN A 50 -2.90 12.00 -5.03
N TYR A 51 -1.57 11.92 -5.18
CA TYR A 51 -0.90 10.70 -5.62
C TYR A 51 -1.08 9.52 -4.65
N CYS A 52 -1.48 9.76 -3.40
CA CYS A 52 -1.80 8.72 -2.44
C CYS A 52 -3.15 8.03 -2.69
N THR A 53 -3.96 8.48 -3.64
CA THR A 53 -5.22 7.80 -3.97
C THR A 53 -4.94 6.43 -4.63
N PRO A 54 -5.85 5.45 -4.50
CA PRO A 54 -5.64 4.12 -5.08
C PRO A 54 -5.47 4.10 -6.60
N ASP A 55 -5.98 5.10 -7.32
CA ASP A 55 -5.93 5.15 -8.79
C ASP A 55 -4.64 5.83 -9.31
N GLU A 56 -3.96 6.59 -8.47
CA GLU A 56 -2.78 7.40 -8.83
C GLU A 56 -1.45 6.70 -8.51
N TYR A 57 -1.43 5.36 -8.48
CA TYR A 57 -0.25 4.60 -8.06
C TYR A 57 1.02 4.92 -8.86
N ARG A 58 0.90 5.10 -10.19
CA ARG A 58 2.06 5.44 -11.03
C ARG A 58 2.68 6.77 -10.62
N ALA A 59 1.85 7.79 -10.37
CA ALA A 59 2.32 9.08 -9.89
C ALA A 59 2.93 8.98 -8.50
N PHE A 60 2.34 8.19 -7.59
CA PHE A 60 2.94 7.90 -6.30
C PHE A 60 4.32 7.26 -6.45
N PHE A 61 4.44 6.22 -7.26
CA PHE A 61 5.67 5.45 -7.40
C PHE A 61 6.80 6.32 -7.96
N GLU A 62 6.52 7.19 -8.94
CA GLU A 62 7.51 8.16 -9.42
C GLU A 62 7.98 9.14 -8.33
N ASN A 63 7.08 9.65 -7.48
CA ASN A 63 7.45 10.51 -6.35
C ASN A 63 8.23 9.75 -5.27
N PHE A 64 7.86 8.49 -5.00
CA PHE A 64 8.56 7.62 -4.07
C PHE A 64 9.99 7.32 -4.52
N VAL A 65 10.15 6.99 -5.81
CA VAL A 65 11.44 6.68 -6.43
C VAL A 65 12.37 7.90 -6.41
N ARG A 66 11.86 9.12 -6.66
CA ARG A 66 12.66 10.35 -6.53
C ARG A 66 13.17 10.61 -5.11
N GLY A 67 12.52 10.04 -4.10
CA GLY A 67 12.90 10.14 -2.69
C GLY A 67 12.48 11.45 -2.00
N GLN A 68 12.18 12.49 -2.77
CA GLN A 68 11.63 13.75 -2.28
C GLN A 68 10.52 14.26 -3.19
N ASP A 69 9.58 15.02 -2.61
CA ASP A 69 8.57 15.76 -3.38
C ASP A 69 9.13 17.09 -3.93
N TYR A 70 8.30 17.85 -4.66
CA TYR A 70 8.69 19.15 -5.22
C TYR A 70 9.01 20.23 -4.18
N GLN A 71 8.67 20.01 -2.91
CA GLN A 71 8.98 20.91 -1.80
C GLN A 71 10.24 20.45 -1.04
N GLY A 72 10.86 19.35 -1.45
CA GLY A 72 12.03 18.76 -0.79
C GLY A 72 11.68 17.91 0.44
N ASN A 73 10.40 17.61 0.68
CA ASN A 73 10.01 16.73 1.77
C ASN A 73 10.41 15.30 1.43
N GLU A 74 10.91 14.57 2.42
CA GLU A 74 11.25 13.16 2.29
C GLU A 74 9.97 12.33 2.00
N THR A 75 9.95 11.62 0.87
CA THR A 75 8.83 10.74 0.49
C THR A 75 9.12 9.26 0.73
N ARG A 76 10.36 8.80 0.57
CA ARG A 76 10.69 7.37 0.58
C ARG A 76 10.52 6.77 1.98
N LEU A 77 11.27 7.25 2.97
CA LEU A 77 11.14 6.87 4.39
C LEU A 77 9.73 7.11 4.92
N THR A 78 9.05 8.17 4.48
CA THR A 78 7.66 8.47 4.86
C THR A 78 6.69 7.37 4.42
N TYR A 79 6.89 6.81 3.23
CA TYR A 79 6.04 5.79 2.63
C TYR A 79 6.68 4.40 2.60
N THR A 80 7.65 4.14 3.49
CA THR A 80 8.21 2.82 3.71
C THR A 80 7.75 2.29 5.07
N ALA A 81 7.29 1.04 5.10
CA ALA A 81 6.91 0.38 6.34
C ALA A 81 8.07 0.28 7.33
N ASP A 82 7.79 0.47 8.63
CA ASP A 82 8.81 0.34 9.68
C ASP A 82 9.57 -1.00 9.60
N ILE A 83 8.84 -2.06 9.26
CA ILE A 83 9.39 -3.38 8.93
C ILE A 83 8.96 -3.75 7.51
N ILE A 84 9.93 -4.11 6.68
CA ILE A 84 9.72 -4.66 5.34
C ILE A 84 9.98 -6.16 5.39
N GLU A 85 9.07 -6.96 4.84
CA GLU A 85 9.29 -8.39 4.68
C GLU A 85 10.15 -8.66 3.45
N VAL A 86 11.19 -9.47 3.61
CA VAL A 86 11.96 -10.00 2.48
C VAL A 86 11.44 -11.40 2.20
N ARG A 87 10.90 -11.60 1.01
CA ARG A 87 10.25 -12.84 0.58
C ARG A 87 10.85 -13.33 -0.73
N ASP A 88 10.63 -14.60 -1.01
CA ASP A 88 11.08 -15.20 -2.27
C ASP A 88 10.31 -14.65 -3.47
N TYR A 89 11.03 -14.40 -4.56
CA TYR A 89 10.46 -13.81 -5.78
C TYR A 89 9.40 -14.68 -6.46
N GLU A 90 9.66 -15.99 -6.57
CA GLU A 90 8.78 -16.96 -7.24
C GLU A 90 7.67 -17.45 -6.31
N ASN A 91 7.95 -17.54 -5.01
CA ASN A 91 7.00 -17.91 -3.98
C ASN A 91 6.90 -16.84 -2.86
N PRO A 92 6.11 -15.77 -3.07
CA PRO A 92 5.96 -14.69 -2.08
C PRO A 92 5.39 -15.14 -0.73
N SER A 93 4.83 -16.35 -0.61
CA SER A 93 4.39 -16.88 0.69
C SER A 93 5.57 -17.26 1.60
N TYR A 94 6.75 -17.52 1.02
CA TYR A 94 7.95 -17.87 1.75
C TYR A 94 8.69 -16.64 2.26
N LEU A 95 8.73 -16.48 3.59
CA LEU A 95 9.46 -15.40 4.26
C LEU A 95 10.93 -15.78 4.40
N ILE A 96 11.81 -14.98 3.81
CA ILE A 96 13.27 -15.13 3.91
C ILE A 96 13.79 -14.37 5.14
N GLY A 97 13.25 -13.18 5.39
CA GLY A 97 13.68 -12.32 6.48
C GLY A 97 12.91 -11.02 6.57
N THR A 98 13.43 -10.08 7.34
CA THR A 98 12.82 -8.76 7.54
C THR A 98 13.90 -7.68 7.61
N LEU A 99 13.58 -6.48 7.13
CA LEU A 99 14.45 -5.30 7.19
C LEU A 99 13.72 -4.18 7.94
N ASN A 100 14.46 -3.37 8.71
CA ASN A 100 13.90 -2.11 9.18
C ASN A 100 13.94 -1.09 8.04
N LYS A 101 13.00 -0.14 8.01
CA LYS A 101 12.98 0.92 6.97
C LYS A 101 14.28 1.72 6.83
N LYS A 102 15.06 1.83 7.91
CA LYS A 102 16.34 2.56 7.92
C LYS A 102 17.48 1.76 7.27
N ASP A 103 17.31 0.44 7.22
CA ASP A 103 18.27 -0.51 6.67
C ASP A 103 17.87 -0.93 5.23
N ASP A 104 16.76 -0.40 4.70
CA ASP A 104 16.28 -0.72 3.38
C ASP A 104 17.10 -0.03 2.28
N GLU A 105 17.64 -0.85 1.38
CA GLU A 105 18.37 -0.41 0.19
C GLU A 105 17.43 -0.42 -1.03
N PHE A 106 16.39 0.41 -1.00
CA PHE A 106 15.54 0.60 -2.18
C PHE A 106 16.39 0.96 -3.40
N SER A 107 16.31 0.15 -4.46
CA SER A 107 17.33 0.11 -5.51
C SER A 107 16.93 0.80 -6.82
N ILE A 108 15.68 1.24 -6.97
CA ILE A 108 15.17 1.87 -8.20
C ILE A 108 15.31 3.38 -8.10
N ASP A 109 15.75 4.02 -9.18
CA ASP A 109 15.79 5.46 -9.37
C ASP A 109 15.23 5.84 -10.76
N LEU A 110 14.98 7.12 -10.98
CA LEU A 110 14.53 7.72 -12.23
C LEU A 110 15.53 8.81 -12.68
N ARG A 111 16.13 8.63 -13.85
CA ARG A 111 17.07 9.60 -14.48
C ARG A 111 16.61 9.86 -15.89
N ASP A 112 16.45 11.11 -16.31
CA ASP A 112 15.99 11.46 -17.67
C ASP A 112 14.77 10.65 -18.13
N TYR A 113 13.77 10.50 -17.24
CA TYR A 113 12.55 9.72 -17.45
C TYR A 113 12.76 8.21 -17.66
N ARG A 114 13.94 7.70 -17.31
CA ARG A 114 14.35 6.30 -17.45
C ARG A 114 14.54 5.63 -16.09
N TRP A 115 13.96 4.45 -15.92
CA TRP A 115 14.18 3.62 -14.73
C TRP A 115 15.59 3.05 -14.70
N VAL A 116 16.26 3.23 -13.57
CA VAL A 116 17.66 2.82 -13.41
C VAL A 116 17.95 2.29 -12.00
N GLN A 117 19.07 1.60 -11.84
CA GLN A 117 19.78 1.49 -10.57
C GLN A 117 20.99 2.42 -10.60
N LEU A 118 21.33 3.05 -9.47
CA LEU A 118 22.49 3.92 -9.34
C LEU A 118 23.82 3.15 -9.20
N VAL A 119 23.99 2.13 -10.05
CA VAL A 119 25.21 1.33 -10.15
C VAL A 119 25.63 1.24 -11.61
N PRO A 120 26.94 1.26 -11.92
CA PRO A 120 27.42 1.17 -13.29
C PRO A 120 26.90 -0.06 -14.03
N SER A 121 26.57 0.13 -15.30
CA SER A 121 26.15 -0.93 -16.20
C SER A 121 27.36 -1.67 -16.77
N ALA A 122 27.37 -2.99 -16.64
CA ALA A 122 28.40 -3.85 -17.24
C ALA A 122 28.20 -4.09 -18.74
N VAL A 123 27.05 -3.69 -19.31
CA VAL A 123 26.68 -3.98 -20.70
C VAL A 123 27.14 -2.86 -21.65
N ASP A 124 27.01 -1.61 -21.22
CA ASP A 124 27.25 -0.42 -22.05
C ASP A 124 28.16 0.61 -21.37
N ASN A 125 28.72 0.30 -20.20
CA ASN A 125 29.56 1.19 -19.38
C ASN A 125 28.89 2.50 -18.96
N SER A 126 27.56 2.58 -18.99
CA SER A 126 26.79 3.69 -18.43
C SER A 126 27.03 3.81 -16.92
N PRO A 127 27.03 5.02 -16.32
CA PRO A 127 27.10 5.19 -14.87
C PRO A 127 25.90 4.59 -14.13
N TYR A 128 24.82 4.26 -14.85
CA TYR A 128 23.59 3.69 -14.32
C TYR A 128 23.18 2.44 -15.11
N THR A 129 22.65 1.45 -14.40
CA THR A 129 22.07 0.23 -14.99
C THR A 129 20.61 0.49 -15.33
N ARG A 130 20.22 0.33 -16.60
CA ARG A 130 18.82 0.50 -17.03
C ARG A 130 17.96 -0.66 -16.52
N LEU A 131 16.70 -0.36 -16.19
CA LEU A 131 15.71 -1.34 -15.76
C LEU A 131 14.53 -1.39 -16.73
N GLN A 132 13.99 -2.59 -16.91
CA GLN A 132 12.59 -2.77 -17.32
C GLN A 132 11.76 -2.87 -16.03
N ILE A 133 10.68 -2.10 -15.96
CA ILE A 133 9.74 -2.08 -14.83
C ILE A 133 8.36 -2.49 -15.32
N ASP A 134 7.65 -3.29 -14.54
CA ASP A 134 6.22 -3.57 -14.73
C ASP A 134 5.44 -3.29 -13.44
N LEU A 135 4.35 -2.53 -13.55
CA LEU A 135 3.52 -2.09 -12.44
C LEU A 135 2.20 -2.86 -12.46
N ILE A 136 2.13 -3.92 -11.66
CA ILE A 136 0.99 -4.85 -11.66
C ILE A 136 0.08 -4.54 -10.47
N ARG A 137 -1.17 -4.16 -10.75
CA ARG A 137 -2.21 -4.08 -9.73
C ARG A 137 -2.69 -5.49 -9.38
N ILE A 138 -2.40 -5.96 -8.17
CA ILE A 138 -2.87 -7.26 -7.68
C ILE A 138 -4.33 -7.15 -7.20
N ASN A 139 -4.65 -6.06 -6.51
CA ASN A 139 -6.00 -5.72 -6.06
C ASN A 139 -6.08 -4.20 -5.77
N ASN A 140 -7.19 -3.73 -5.21
CA ASN A 140 -7.41 -2.30 -4.94
C ASN A 140 -6.42 -1.70 -3.94
N THR A 141 -5.83 -2.51 -3.07
CA THR A 141 -4.93 -2.10 -2.00
C THR A 141 -3.51 -2.63 -2.16
N THR A 142 -3.18 -3.30 -3.27
CA THR A 142 -1.87 -3.94 -3.45
C THR A 142 -1.36 -3.80 -4.87
N PHE A 143 -0.13 -3.31 -5.00
CA PHE A 143 0.65 -3.31 -6.24
C PHE A 143 1.92 -4.14 -6.08
N ARG A 144 2.31 -4.82 -7.16
CA ARG A 144 3.61 -5.45 -7.35
C ARG A 144 4.37 -4.69 -8.42
N VAL A 145 5.57 -4.23 -8.08
CA VAL A 145 6.51 -3.60 -9.02
C VAL A 145 7.58 -4.60 -9.36
N ASN A 146 7.48 -5.24 -10.53
CA ASN A 146 8.54 -6.09 -11.02
C ASN A 146 9.63 -5.22 -11.66
N TYR A 147 10.88 -5.63 -11.47
CA TYR A 147 12.01 -5.02 -12.13
C TYR A 147 13.07 -6.05 -12.51
N ILE A 148 13.73 -5.81 -13.64
CA ILE A 148 14.88 -6.60 -14.10
C ILE A 148 15.84 -5.67 -14.85
N LYS A 149 17.14 -5.96 -14.81
CA LYS A 149 18.13 -5.19 -15.57
C LYS A 149 17.88 -5.39 -17.06
N ALA A 150 18.06 -4.33 -17.84
CA ALA A 150 17.70 -4.30 -19.25
C ALA A 150 18.76 -3.57 -20.07
N HIS A 151 18.98 -4.03 -21.28
CA HIS A 151 19.69 -3.31 -22.32
C HIS A 151 18.67 -2.74 -23.32
N TYR A 152 18.85 -1.49 -23.68
CA TYR A 152 18.05 -0.82 -24.70
C TYR A 152 18.93 -0.45 -25.87
N ALA A 153 18.47 -0.77 -27.08
CA ALA A 153 19.14 -0.44 -28.32
C ALA A 153 18.35 0.64 -29.09
N TYR A 154 19.01 1.29 -30.04
CA TYR A 154 18.38 2.26 -30.93
C TYR A 154 18.18 1.62 -32.30
N ASP A 155 17.02 1.86 -32.91
CA ASP A 155 16.81 1.49 -34.31
C ASP A 155 17.48 2.57 -35.19
N PRO A 156 18.52 2.23 -36.00
CA PRO A 156 19.19 3.22 -36.83
C PRO A 156 18.27 3.82 -37.91
N ASN A 157 17.11 3.21 -38.17
CA ASN A 157 16.12 3.68 -39.14
C ASN A 157 14.99 4.51 -38.50
N LYS A 158 14.97 4.65 -37.17
CA LYS A 158 13.99 5.47 -36.45
C LYS A 158 14.72 6.44 -35.53
N GLU A 159 14.61 7.73 -35.83
CA GLU A 159 15.31 8.74 -35.06
C GLU A 159 14.84 8.77 -33.60
N GLY A 160 15.76 8.47 -32.68
CA GLY A 160 15.63 8.74 -31.25
C GLY A 160 14.79 7.76 -30.43
N GLU A 161 14.18 6.74 -31.04
CA GLU A 161 13.40 5.73 -30.31
C GLU A 161 14.29 4.56 -29.87
N GLU A 162 14.42 4.39 -28.56
CA GLU A 162 15.02 3.20 -27.97
C GLU A 162 13.98 2.07 -27.89
N TYR A 163 14.42 0.83 -28.09
CA TYR A 163 13.63 -0.37 -27.85
C TYR A 163 14.35 -1.29 -26.86
N LEU A 164 13.58 -2.07 -26.12
CA LEU A 164 14.12 -3.11 -25.25
C LEU A 164 14.76 -4.20 -26.12
N ASP A 165 16.08 -4.38 -26.00
CA ASP A 165 16.81 -5.40 -26.74
C ASP A 165 16.77 -6.74 -25.99
N TYR A 166 17.20 -6.73 -24.73
CA TYR A 166 17.10 -7.89 -23.84
C TYR A 166 17.15 -7.50 -22.35
N THR A 167 16.73 -8.43 -21.50
CA THR A 167 16.87 -8.35 -20.03
C THR A 167 17.93 -9.31 -19.52
N TYR A 168 18.50 -9.03 -18.36
CA TYR A 168 19.56 -9.87 -17.77
C TYR A 168 19.58 -9.80 -16.24
N GLY A 169 20.24 -10.79 -15.63
CA GLY A 169 20.33 -10.94 -14.17
C GLY A 169 19.04 -11.46 -13.54
N GLU A 170 19.05 -11.58 -12.21
CA GLU A 170 17.88 -12.01 -11.46
C GLU A 170 16.81 -10.91 -11.40
N PRO A 171 15.53 -11.25 -11.59
CA PRO A 171 14.45 -10.31 -11.39
C PRO A 171 14.27 -10.03 -9.89
N GLY A 172 13.74 -8.85 -9.59
CA GLY A 172 13.28 -8.51 -8.25
C GLY A 172 11.91 -7.88 -8.31
N ALA A 173 11.26 -7.76 -7.16
CA ALA A 173 10.05 -6.98 -7.07
C ALA A 173 9.87 -6.29 -5.72
N TYR A 174 9.02 -5.27 -5.72
CA TYR A 174 8.55 -4.62 -4.50
C TYR A 174 7.03 -4.73 -4.40
N ILE A 175 6.54 -4.96 -3.18
CA ILE A 175 5.10 -4.93 -2.89
C ILE A 175 4.79 -3.63 -2.17
N PHE A 176 3.78 -2.93 -2.70
CA PHE A 176 3.21 -1.74 -2.09
C PHE A 176 1.78 -1.99 -1.67
N GLU A 177 1.46 -1.61 -0.44
CA GLU A 177 0.11 -1.72 0.11
C GLU A 177 -0.48 -0.34 0.41
N HIS A 178 -1.75 -0.14 0.06
CA HIS A 178 -2.50 1.06 0.39
C HIS A 178 -3.00 0.95 1.83
N ARG A 179 -2.46 1.77 2.72
CA ARG A 179 -2.81 1.79 4.14
C ARG A 179 -2.69 3.19 4.69
N ASN A 180 -3.53 3.52 5.68
CA ASN A 180 -3.57 4.84 6.31
C ASN A 180 -3.68 6.01 5.31
N GLY A 181 -4.37 5.76 4.18
CA GLY A 181 -4.62 6.77 3.16
C GLY A 181 -3.52 6.94 2.11
N CYS A 182 -2.42 6.17 2.14
CA CYS A 182 -1.40 6.22 1.08
C CYS A 182 -0.74 4.84 0.82
N TRP A 183 -0.04 4.73 -0.30
CA TRP A 183 0.77 3.57 -0.65
C TRP A 183 2.02 3.48 0.23
N ASN A 184 2.39 2.27 0.63
CA ASN A 184 3.55 2.01 1.46
C ASN A 184 4.34 0.82 0.91
N LEU A 185 5.67 0.91 0.84
CA LEU A 185 6.54 -0.24 0.60
C LEU A 185 6.45 -1.19 1.81
N THR A 186 6.01 -2.43 1.60
CA THR A 186 5.84 -3.43 2.67
C THR A 186 6.65 -4.69 2.45
N GLN A 187 6.98 -5.04 1.21
CA GLN A 187 7.79 -6.23 0.93
C GLN A 187 8.81 -5.98 -0.19
N LYS A 188 9.93 -6.68 -0.08
CA LYS A 188 10.94 -6.87 -1.13
C LYS A 188 10.95 -8.34 -1.52
N LEU A 189 10.89 -8.60 -2.81
CA LEU A 189 10.93 -9.94 -3.41
C LEU A 189 12.24 -10.11 -4.18
N GLN A 190 12.99 -11.17 -3.89
CA GLN A 190 14.31 -11.45 -4.47
C GLN A 190 14.61 -12.95 -4.48
#